data_AF-A0A356XGT9-F1
#
_entry.id   AF-A0A356XGT9-F1
#
_cell.length_a   1.000
_cell.length_b   1.000
_cell.length_c   1.000
_cell.angle_alpha   90.00
_cell.angle_beta   90.00
_cell.angle_gamma   90.00
#
_symmetry.space_group_name_H-M   'P 1'
#
loop_
_entity.id
_entity.type
_entity.pdbx_description
1 polymer ?
#
loop_
_entity_poly.entity_id
_entity_poly.type
_entity_poly.pdbx_seq_one_letter_code
_entity_poly.pdbx_strand_id
1 'polypeptide(L)' 'MAGHAMVVKCNVESCMYNIKKMCHADELEVNPMDDSIPESSDETCCTTFRMHD' A
#
# COMPACT_ATOMS: atom_id res chain seq x y z
N MET A 1 20.59 -4.38 -11.53
CA MET A 1 19.20 -4.66 -11.88
C MET A 1 18.39 -3.43 -11.51
N ALA A 2 17.91 -2.64 -12.47
CA ALA A 2 17.02 -1.52 -12.15
C ALA A 2 15.59 -2.08 -12.09
N GLY A 3 15.14 -2.44 -10.89
CA GLY A 3 13.74 -2.79 -10.66
C GLY A 3 12.87 -1.58 -10.99
N HIS A 4 11.82 -1.79 -11.78
CA HIS A 4 10.83 -0.75 -12.03
C HIS A 4 10.25 -0.28 -10.70
N ALA A 5 10.36 1.00 -10.39
CA ALA A 5 9.64 1.60 -9.27
C ALA A 5 8.14 1.49 -9.56
N MET A 6 7.44 0.69 -8.77
CA MET A 6 5.99 0.48 -8.88
C MET A 6 5.29 1.70 -8.29
N VAL A 7 4.93 2.67 -9.13
CA VAL A 7 4.20 3.86 -8.67
C VAL A 7 2.71 3.56 -8.64
N VAL A 8 2.19 3.25 -7.45
CA VAL A 8 0.80 2.84 -7.23
C VAL A 8 -0.01 4.00 -6.68
N LYS A 9 -1.28 4.15 -7.05
CA LYS A 9 -2.12 5.22 -6.49
C LYS A 9 -2.36 4.97 -4.99
N CYS A 10 -2.16 5.99 -4.17
CA CYS A 10 -2.45 5.95 -2.73
C CYS A 10 -3.14 7.24 -2.34
N ASN A 11 -4.42 7.17 -1.96
CA ASN A 11 -5.17 8.33 -1.48
C ASN A 11 -5.07 8.53 0.04
N VAL A 12 -4.36 7.65 0.74
CA VAL A 12 -4.15 7.77 2.18
C VAL A 12 -3.10 8.85 2.41
N GLU A 13 -3.54 10.10 2.62
CA GLU A 13 -2.66 11.27 2.75
C GLU A 13 -1.76 11.21 3.99
N SER A 14 -2.12 10.40 5.00
CA SER A 14 -1.30 10.14 6.18
C SER A 14 -0.23 9.06 5.96
N CYS A 15 -0.15 8.43 4.78
CA CYS A 15 0.85 7.42 4.48
C CYS A 15 2.22 8.06 4.20
N MET A 16 3.27 7.65 4.92
CA MET A 16 4.65 8.14 4.77
C MET A 16 5.19 8.07 3.34
N TYR A 17 4.72 7.09 2.57
CA TYR A 17 5.13 6.89 1.19
C TYR A 17 4.27 7.65 0.17
N ASN A 18 3.28 8.42 0.63
CA ASN A 18 2.40 9.19 -0.23
C ASN A 18 3.10 10.47 -0.72
N ILE A 19 3.39 10.52 -2.02
CA ILE A 19 3.83 11.74 -2.68
C ILE A 19 2.85 12.01 -3.82
N LYS A 20 2.09 13.10 -3.69
CA LYS A 20 1.07 13.55 -4.67
C LYS A 20 0.04 12.46 -4.99
N LYS A 21 -0.50 11.79 -3.97
CA LYS A 21 -1.53 10.73 -4.09
C LYS A 21 -1.03 9.45 -4.77
N MET A 22 0.28 9.22 -4.73
CA MET A 22 0.93 8.01 -5.22
C MET A 22 1.84 7.45 -4.12
N CYS A 23 1.85 6.13 -3.93
CA CYS A 23 2.78 5.42 -3.07
C CYS A 23 4.13 5.26 -3.78
N HIS A 24 5.21 5.58 -3.09
CA HIS A 24 6.60 5.43 -3.55
C HIS A 24 7.39 4.45 -2.69
N ALA A 25 6.72 3.52 -2.01
CA ALA A 25 7.39 2.42 -1.34
C ALA A 25 8.09 1.53 -2.39
N ASP A 26 9.26 0.98 -2.04
CA ASP A 26 10.03 0.10 -2.93
C ASP A 26 9.25 -1.18 -3.29
N GLU A 27 8.42 -1.64 -2.36
CA GLU A 27 7.54 -2.80 -2.51
C GLU A 27 6.16 -2.50 -1.89
N LEU A 28 5.11 -3.06 -2.50
CA LEU A 28 3.75 -2.99 -1.98
C LEU A 28 3.33 -4.38 -1.49
N GLU A 29 2.98 -4.47 -0.22
CA GLU A 29 2.47 -5.67 0.43
C GLU A 29 1.00 -5.43 0.80
N VAL A 30 0.15 -6.29 0.25
CA VAL A 30 -1.31 -6.27 0.46
C VAL A 30 -1.69 -7.65 0.97
N ASN A 31 -2.30 -7.68 2.15
CA ASN A 31 -2.68 -8.90 2.83
C ASN A 31 -4.19 -8.90 3.13
N PRO A 32 -4.78 -10.06 3.43
CA PRO A 32 -6.08 -10.11 4.09
C PRO A 32 -6.10 -9.31 5.40
N MET A 33 -7.25 -8.79 5.80
CA MET A 33 -7.40 -8.10 7.10
C MET A 33 -7.37 -9.07 8.30
N ASP A 34 -7.72 -10.33 8.06
CA ASP A 34 -7.77 -11.41 9.04
C ASP A 34 -7.33 -12.74 8.39
N ASP A 35 -7.48 -13.88 9.09
CA ASP A 35 -7.02 -15.19 8.60
C ASP A 35 -7.91 -15.81 7.50
N SER A 36 -8.84 -15.05 6.90
CA SER A 36 -9.73 -15.52 5.83
C SER A 36 -9.17 -15.33 4.42
N ILE A 37 -9.85 -15.91 3.43
CA ILE A 37 -9.59 -15.66 2.01
C ILE A 37 -10.49 -14.48 1.59
N PRO A 38 -9.93 -13.32 1.20
CA PRO A 38 -10.74 -12.17 0.85
C PRO A 38 -11.50 -12.41 -0.45
N GLU A 39 -12.79 -12.13 -0.44
CA GLU A 39 -13.68 -12.19 -1.62
C GLU A 39 -13.90 -10.80 -2.22
N SER A 40 -13.52 -9.74 -1.50
CA SER A 40 -13.63 -8.35 -1.92
C SER A 40 -12.39 -7.53 -1.57
N SER A 41 -12.20 -6.37 -2.22
CA SER A 41 -11.10 -5.45 -1.93
C SER A 41 -11.15 -4.91 -0.50
N ASP A 42 -12.35 -4.78 0.05
CA ASP A 42 -12.57 -4.24 1.38
C ASP A 42 -12.03 -5.18 2.46
N GLU A 43 -11.83 -6.45 2.14
CA GLU A 43 -11.24 -7.48 3.01
C GLU A 43 -9.71 -7.53 2.95
N THR A 44 -9.09 -6.57 2.25
CA THR A 44 -7.64 -6.45 2.11
C THR A 44 -7.10 -5.21 2.82
N CYS A 45 -5.88 -5.29 3.35
CA CYS A 45 -5.16 -4.19 3.96
C CYS A 45 -3.74 -4.05 3.39
N CYS A 46 -3.32 -2.80 3.19
CA CYS A 46 -1.96 -2.48 2.80
C CYS A 46 -1.06 -2.46 4.05
N THR A 47 -0.28 -3.51 4.26
CA THR A 47 0.64 -3.61 5.40
C THR A 47 1.90 -2.78 5.21
N THR A 48 2.17 -2.33 3.98
CA THR A 48 3.20 -1.31 3.69
C THR A 48 2.86 0.05 4.30
N PHE A 49 1.60 0.34 4.60
CA PHE A 49 1.20 1.63 5.17
C PHE A 49 1.96 1.95 6.46
N ARG A 50 2.58 3.13 6.50
CA ARG A 50 3.18 3.73 7.70
C ARG A 50 2.61 5.13 7.86
N MET A 51 2.15 5.48 9.06
CA MET A 51 1.63 6.82 9.33
C MET A 51 2.78 7.85 9.40
N HIS A 52 2.57 9.06 8.89
CA HIS A 52 3.45 10.21 9.18
C HIS A 52 3.33 10.57 10.67
N ASP A 53 4.47 10.70 11.37
CA ASP A 53 4.53 11.36 12.69
C ASP A 53 4.33 12.87 12.58
#